data_AF-A0A5A9X935-F1
#
_entry.id   AF-A0A5A9X935-F1
#
_cell.length_a   1.000
_cell.length_b   1.000
_cell.length_c   1.000
_cell.angle_alpha   90.00
_cell.angle_beta   90.00
_cell.angle_gamma   90.00
#
_symmetry.space_group_name_H-M   'P 1'
#
loop_
_entity.id
_entity.type
_entity.pdbx_description
1 polymer ?
#
loop_
_entity_poly.entity_id
_entity_poly.type
_entity_poly.pdbx_seq_one_letter_code
_entity_poly.pdbx_strand_id
1 'polypeptide(L)' 'MTQAEEGEPCEPTLSLDPGAAQELMDELYRVGIRPTEAVDSTGELNATKYHLEDMRKLALQGKEREPQR' A
#
# COMPACT_ATOMS: atom_id res chain seq x y z
N MET A 1 9.54 41.06 5.47
CA MET A 1 9.53 39.63 5.86
C MET A 1 8.70 39.55 7.11
N THR A 2 7.40 39.30 6.96
CA THR A 2 6.44 39.29 8.06
C THR A 2 6.62 37.98 8.81
N GLN A 3 6.91 38.03 10.11
CA GLN A 3 6.94 36.84 10.96
C GLN A 3 5.51 36.32 11.05
N ALA A 4 5.28 35.07 10.62
CA ALA A 4 4.00 34.39 10.80
C ALA A 4 3.88 34.02 12.29
N GLU A 5 2.80 34.47 12.94
CA GLU A 5 2.52 34.16 14.34
C GLU A 5 2.09 32.70 14.48
N GLU A 6 2.51 32.07 15.58
CA GLU A 6 2.30 30.63 15.84
C GLU A 6 0.80 30.34 15.99
N GLY A 7 0.19 29.73 14.97
CA GLY A 7 -1.23 29.36 14.95
C GLY A 7 -2.08 30.05 13.88
N GLU A 8 -1.50 30.84 12.99
CA GLU A 8 -2.23 31.42 11.86
C GLU A 8 -2.63 30.32 10.85
N PRO A 9 -3.89 30.25 10.39
CA PRO A 9 -4.30 29.28 9.38
C PRO A 9 -3.53 29.56 8.08
N CYS A 10 -2.60 28.67 7.77
CA CYS A 10 -1.81 28.76 6.55
C CYS A 10 -2.65 28.26 5.38
N GLU A 11 -2.81 29.10 4.36
CA GLU A 11 -3.37 28.67 3.09
C GLU A 11 -2.53 27.53 2.51
N PRO A 12 -3.16 26.51 1.89
CA PRO A 12 -2.43 25.39 1.33
C PRO A 12 -1.44 25.88 0.27
N THR A 13 -0.19 25.41 0.36
CA THR A 13 0.86 25.72 -0.62
C THR A 13 0.46 25.30 -2.04
N LEU A 14 -0.39 24.28 -2.15
CA LEU A 14 -0.90 23.76 -3.41
C LEU A 14 -2.27 23.11 -3.20
N SER A 15 -3.24 23.47 -4.04
CA SER A 15 -4.53 22.80 -4.14
C SER A 15 -4.70 22.29 -5.57
N LEU A 16 -4.96 20.99 -5.72
CA LEU A 16 -5.15 20.34 -7.02
C LEU A 16 -6.54 19.73 -7.09
N ASP A 17 -7.18 19.83 -8.25
CA ASP A 17 -8.32 18.98 -8.56
C ASP A 17 -7.85 17.53 -8.84
N PRO A 18 -8.76 16.54 -8.80
CA PRO A 18 -8.38 15.14 -8.99
C PRO A 18 -7.67 14.83 -10.31
N GLY A 19 -7.99 15.54 -11.39
CA GLY A 19 -7.34 15.34 -12.70
C GLY A 19 -5.91 15.84 -12.68
N ALA A 20 -5.69 17.06 -12.20
CA ALA A 20 -4.34 17.61 -12.05
C ALA A 20 -3.47 16.81 -11.07
N ALA A 21 -4.08 16.25 -10.02
CA ALA A 21 -3.40 15.35 -9.09
C ALA A 21 -2.93 14.06 -9.78
N GLN A 22 -3.75 13.48 -10.66
CA GLN A 22 -3.39 12.29 -11.42
C GLN A 22 -2.23 12.56 -12.39
N GLU A 23 -2.31 13.65 -13.15
CA GLU A 23 -1.24 14.06 -14.07
C GLU A 23 0.09 14.29 -13.34
N LEU A 24 0.06 14.94 -12.17
CA LEU A 24 1.26 15.12 -11.34
C LEU A 24 1.86 13.77 -10.93
N MET A 25 1.04 12.81 -10.52
CA MET A 25 1.53 11.49 -10.12
C MET A 25 2.14 10.73 -11.30
N ASP A 26 1.54 10.81 -12.48
CA ASP A 26 2.06 10.18 -13.70
C ASP A 26 3.42 10.77 -14.11
N GLU A 27 3.57 12.08 -13.97
CA GLU A 27 4.81 12.81 -14.23
C GLU A 27 5.93 12.42 -13.25
N LEU A 28 5.61 12.38 -11.95
CA LEU A 28 6.54 11.90 -10.91
C LEU A 28 6.97 10.46 -11.19
N TYR A 29 6.01 9.61 -11.59
CA TYR A 29 6.29 8.22 -11.96
C TYR A 29 7.27 8.15 -13.14
N ARG A 30 7.06 8.96 -14.18
CA ARG A 30 7.93 9.00 -15.37
C ARG A 30 9.37 9.36 -15.04
N VAL A 31 9.61 10.24 -14.07
CA VAL A 31 10.95 10.64 -13.63
C VAL A 31 11.55 9.71 -12.56
N GLY A 32 10.85 8.64 -12.21
CA GLY A 32 11.31 7.62 -11.27
C GLY A 32 11.00 7.90 -9.80
N ILE A 33 10.20 8.94 -9.51
CA ILE A 33 9.69 9.24 -8.17
C ILE A 33 8.38 8.47 -8.00
N ARG A 34 8.39 7.45 -7.17
CA ARG A 34 7.26 6.55 -6.97
C ARG A 34 6.88 6.45 -5.50
N PRO A 35 5.59 6.43 -5.15
CA PRO A 35 5.14 6.16 -3.79
C PRO A 35 5.69 4.79 -3.36
N THR A 36 6.36 4.72 -2.21
CA THR A 36 6.84 3.45 -1.63
C THR A 36 5.70 2.60 -1.07
N GLU A 37 4.55 3.21 -0.80
CA GLU A 37 3.35 2.53 -0.32
C GLU A 37 2.18 2.83 -1.26
N ALA A 38 2.06 2.04 -2.32
CA ALA A 38 0.80 1.94 -3.04
C ALA A 38 -0.17 1.13 -2.16
N VAL A 39 -1.28 1.74 -1.77
CA VAL A 39 -2.30 1.14 -0.88
C VAL A 39 -2.97 -0.10 -1.50
N ASP A 40 -2.77 -0.38 -2.79
CA ASP A 40 -3.38 -1.53 -3.48
C ASP A 40 -2.64 -2.88 -3.25
N SER A 41 -1.31 -2.88 -3.30
CA SER A 41 -0.53 -4.13 -3.42
C SER A 41 -0.33 -4.86 -2.10
N THR A 42 -0.37 -4.13 -0.97
CA THR A 42 -0.21 -4.71 0.37
C THR A 42 -1.39 -5.62 0.71
N GLY A 43 -2.60 -5.32 0.23
CA GLY A 43 -3.80 -6.13 0.48
C GLY A 43 -3.77 -7.47 -0.26
N GLU A 44 -3.45 -7.45 -1.55
CA GLU A 44 -3.40 -8.64 -2.40
C GLU A 44 -2.26 -9.59 -1.99
N LEU A 45 -1.08 -9.04 -1.67
CA LEU A 45 0.04 -9.82 -1.14
C LEU A 45 -0.29 -10.47 0.20
N ASN A 46 -0.98 -9.75 1.08
CA ASN A 46 -1.39 -10.31 2.37
C ASN A 46 -2.45 -11.40 2.20
N ALA A 47 -3.44 -11.22 1.32
CA ALA A 47 -4.43 -12.25 1.01
C ALA A 47 -3.77 -13.52 0.47
N THR A 48 -2.80 -13.36 -0.46
CA THR A 48 -2.01 -14.47 -1.01
C THR A 48 -1.19 -15.17 0.08
N LYS A 49 -0.56 -14.40 0.98
CA LYS A 49 0.22 -14.94 2.10
C LYS A 49 -0.63 -15.78 3.04
N TYR A 50 -1.80 -15.28 3.45
CA TYR A 50 -2.73 -16.03 4.31
C TYR A 50 -3.23 -17.30 3.62
N HIS A 51 -3.53 -17.22 2.32
CA HIS A 51 -3.96 -18.39 1.55
C HIS A 51 -2.87 -19.48 1.51
N LEU A 52 -1.61 -19.11 1.24
CA LEU A 52 -0.48 -20.04 1.23
C LEU A 52 -0.21 -20.65 2.61
N GLU A 53 -0.34 -19.87 3.68
CA GLU A 53 -0.20 -20.36 5.05
C GLU A 53 -1.24 -21.43 5.39
N ASP A 54 -2.49 -21.25 4.94
CA ASP A 54 -3.56 -22.21 5.14
C ASP A 54 -3.32 -23.51 4.35
N MET A 55 -2.94 -23.40 3.07
CA MET A 55 -2.56 -24.58 2.26
C MET A 55 -1.40 -25.36 2.86
N ARG A 56 -0.40 -24.66 3.42
CA ARG A 56 0.73 -25.28 4.12
C ARG A 56 0.26 -26.05 5.35
N LYS A 57 -0.67 -25.50 6.15
CA LYS A 57 -1.23 -26.20 7.32
C LYS A 57 -1.95 -27.47 6.89
N LEU A 58 -2.81 -27.41 5.87
CA LEU A 58 -3.55 -28.57 5.37
C LEU A 58 -2.62 -29.67 4.84
N ALA A 59 -1.61 -29.30 4.06
CA ALA A 59 -0.66 -30.26 3.47
C ALA A 59 0.20 -30.97 4.53
N LEU A 60 0.57 -30.27 5.62
CA LEU A 60 1.41 -30.82 6.68
C LEU A 60 0.60 -31.56 7.75
N GLN A 61 -0.59 -31.09 8.11
CA GLN A 61 -1.47 -31.75 9.09
C GLN A 61 -2.23 -32.94 8.49
N GLY A 62 -2.46 -32.95 7.17
CA GLY A 62 -3.07 -34.09 6.46
C GLY A 62 -2.17 -35.33 6.41
N LYS A 63 -0.88 -35.21 6.71
CA LYS A 63 0.10 -36.31 6.66
C LYS A 63 0.12 -37.21 7.90
N GLU A 64 -0.59 -36.85 8.97
CA GLU A 64 -0.66 -37.63 10.22
C GLU A 64 -1.84 -38.63 10.26
N ARG A 65 -2.61 -38.77 9.17
CA ARG A 65 -3.76 -39.69 9.08
C ARG A 65 -3.59 -40.80 8.03
N GLU A 66 -2.42 -41.41 7.97
CA GLU A 66 -2.30 -42.76 7.40
C GLU A 66 -2.50 -43.79 8.53
N PRO A 67 -3.64 -44.52 8.58
CA PRO A 67 -3.70 -45.71 9.41
C PRO A 67 -2.77 -46.75 8.80
N GLN A 68 -1.73 -47.11 9.55
CA GLN A 68 -0.89 -48.27 9.28
C GLN A 68 -1.78 -49.50 9.03
N ARG A 69 -1.75 -50.01 7.80
CA ARG A 69 -2.27 -51.35 7.44
C ARG A 69 -1.12 -52.34 7.43
#